data_AF-A0A084A3S3-F1
#
_entry.id   AF-A0A084A3S3-F1
#
_cell.length_a   1.000
_cell.length_b   1.000
_cell.length_c   1.000
_cell.angle_alpha   90.00
_cell.angle_beta   90.00
_cell.angle_gamma   90.00
#
_symmetry.space_group_name_H-M   'P 1'
#
loop_
_entity.id
_entity.type
_entity.pdbx_description
1 polymer ?
#
loop_
_entity_poly.entity_id
_entity_poly.type
_entity_poly.pdbx_seq_one_letter_code
_entity_poly.pdbx_strand_id
1 'polypeptide(L)' 'MNALALDEVHVTGDGSHFQVVAVSEQFATMSRVKKQQAIYAPLMEYIADNSIHALSIKTYTPEEWKRDRKLNGF' A
#
# COMPACT_ATOMS: atom_id res chain seq x y z
N MET A 1 -3.58 -14.29 10.48
CA MET A 1 -2.20 -14.41 9.96
C MET A 1 -1.89 -13.10 9.24
N ASN A 2 -0.85 -12.37 9.62
CA ASN A 2 -0.45 -11.17 8.86
C ASN A 2 0.17 -11.62 7.54
N ALA A 3 -0.46 -11.23 6.42
CA ALA A 3 -0.06 -11.65 5.08
C ALA A 3 1.30 -11.05 4.64
N LEU A 4 1.73 -9.94 5.25
CA LEU A 4 3.02 -9.31 5.00
C LEU A 4 3.62 -8.75 6.30
N ALA A 5 4.95 -8.86 6.43
CA ALA A 5 5.74 -8.10 7.40
C ALA A 5 5.97 -6.69 6.85
N LEU A 6 5.10 -5.76 7.22
CA LEU A 6 5.25 -4.34 6.90
C LEU A 6 5.73 -3.60 8.13
N ASP A 7 6.57 -2.59 7.90
CA ASP A 7 7.08 -1.73 8.97
C ASP A 7 6.03 -0.67 9.34
N GLU A 8 5.43 -0.06 8.30
CA GLU A 8 4.33 0.88 8.42
C GLU A 8 3.29 0.65 7.31
N VAL A 9 2.01 0.90 7.64
CA VAL A 9 0.92 0.93 6.65
C VAL A 9 -0.01 2.10 6.94
N HIS A 10 -0.29 2.89 5.92
CA HIS A 10 -1.23 4.02 5.99
C HIS A 10 -2.34 3.81 5.00
N VAL A 11 -3.57 3.84 5.47
CA VAL A 11 -4.77 3.70 4.64
C VAL A 11 -5.54 5.00 4.71
N THR A 12 -5.79 5.61 3.56
CA THR A 12 -6.59 6.82 3.40
C THR A 12 -7.75 6.51 2.45
N GLY A 13 -8.96 6.95 2.76
CA GLY A 13 -10.09 6.73 1.86
C GLY A 13 -11.20 7.73 2.08
N ASP A 14 -11.84 8.13 0.98
CA ASP A 14 -12.94 9.12 0.95
C ASP A 14 -14.27 8.45 0.55
N GLY A 15 -14.45 7.17 0.91
CA GLY A 15 -15.65 6.38 0.62
C GLY A 15 -15.69 5.73 -0.77
N SER A 16 -15.13 6.37 -1.80
CA SER A 16 -15.08 5.80 -3.17
C SER A 16 -13.67 5.43 -3.63
N HIS A 17 -12.69 6.24 -3.21
CA HIS A 17 -11.27 6.04 -3.54
C HIS A 17 -10.52 5.70 -2.27
N PHE A 18 -9.79 4.59 -2.31
CA PHE A 18 -8.91 4.16 -1.22
C PHE A 18 -7.47 4.23 -1.70
N GLN A 19 -6.60 4.74 -0.86
CA GLN A 19 -5.16 4.77 -1.05
C GLN A 19 -4.50 4.00 0.09
N VAL A 20 -3.68 3.01 -0.27
CA VAL A 20 -2.90 2.22 0.68
C VAL A 20 -1.43 2.51 0.42
N VAL A 21 -0.76 3.05 1.42
CA VAL A 21 0.69 3.25 1.44
C VAL A 21 1.28 2.17 2.34
N ALA A 22 2.04 1.26 1.75
CA ALA A 22 2.77 0.23 2.49
C ALA A 22 4.26 0.56 2.52
N VAL A 23 4.87 0.49 3.70
CA VAL A 23 6.27 0.84 3.93
C VAL A 23 6.98 -0.38 4.49
N SER A 24 8.04 -0.82 3.81
CA SER A 24 8.87 -1.94 4.25
C SER A 24 10.19 -1.98 3.48
N GLU A 25 11.27 -2.37 4.16
CA GLU A 25 12.58 -2.58 3.52
C GLU A 25 12.55 -3.68 2.47
N GLN A 26 11.67 -4.67 2.60
CA GLN A 26 11.53 -5.75 1.62
C GLN A 26 11.12 -5.23 0.23
N PHE A 27 10.52 -4.05 0.14
CA PHE A 27 10.20 -3.43 -1.13
C PHE A 27 11.45 -2.93 -1.86
N ALA A 28 12.59 -2.71 -1.20
CA ALA A 28 13.83 -2.34 -1.88
C ALA A 28 14.30 -3.44 -2.84
N THR A 29 14.08 -4.72 -2.48
CA THR A 29 14.54 -5.89 -3.23
C THR A 29 13.47 -6.50 -4.14
N MET A 30 12.21 -6.07 -4.01
CA MET A 30 11.09 -6.58 -4.81
C MET A 30 10.84 -5.76 -6.09
N SER A 31 10.49 -6.46 -7.17
CA SER A 31 10.01 -5.82 -8.40
C SER A 31 8.62 -5.18 -8.20
N ARG A 32 8.34 -4.08 -8.91
CA ARG A 32 7.08 -3.32 -8.82
C ARG A 32 5.82 -4.19 -8.87
N VAL A 33 5.79 -5.19 -9.76
CA VAL A 33 4.67 -6.13 -9.90
C VAL A 33 4.47 -6.99 -8.65
N LYS A 34 5.56 -7.53 -8.07
CA LYS A 34 5.48 -8.31 -6.82
C LYS A 34 4.96 -7.47 -5.66
N LYS A 35 5.43 -6.22 -5.55
CA LYS A 35 4.94 -5.28 -4.52
C LYS A 35 3.43 -5.09 -4.65
N GLN A 36 2.96 -4.83 -5.87
CA GLN A 36 1.52 -4.68 -6.11
C GLN A 36 0.76 -5.96 -5.78
N GLN A 37 1.18 -7.13 -6.29
CA GLN A 37 0.51 -8.40 -5.99
C GLN A 37 0.43 -8.69 -4.49
N ALA A 38 1.49 -8.41 -3.74
CA ALA A 38 1.53 -8.67 -2.30
C ALA A 38 0.50 -7.82 -1.54
N ILE A 39 0.31 -6.55 -1.93
CA ILE A 39 -0.70 -5.68 -1.33
C ILE A 39 -2.10 -5.96 -1.89
N TYR A 40 -2.21 -6.33 -3.16
CA TYR A 40 -3.48 -6.66 -3.80
C TYR A 40 -4.09 -7.94 -3.26
N ALA A 41 -3.28 -8.96 -2.93
CA ALA A 41 -3.76 -10.26 -2.46
C ALA A 41 -4.75 -10.16 -1.28
N PRO A 42 -4.47 -9.46 -0.17
CA PRO A 42 -5.43 -9.28 0.91
C PRO A 42 -6.55 -8.28 0.58
N LEU A 43 -6.35 -7.39 -0.40
CA LEU A 43 -7.34 -6.37 -0.78
C LEU A 43 -8.33 -6.88 -1.84
N MET A 44 -8.01 -7.98 -2.52
CA MET A 44 -8.83 -8.57 -3.58
C MET A 44 -10.21 -8.98 -3.06
N GLU A 45 -10.29 -9.46 -1.81
CA GLU A 45 -11.57 -9.82 -1.18
C GLU A 45 -12.51 -8.61 -1.04
N TYR A 46 -11.98 -7.43 -0.73
CA TYR A 46 -12.76 -6.19 -0.60
C TYR A 46 -13.13 -5.56 -1.96
N ILE A 47 -12.29 -5.79 -2.97
CA ILE A 47 -12.59 -5.37 -4.35
C ILE A 47 -13.68 -6.26 -4.94
N ALA A 48 -13.63 -7.58 -4.68
CA ALA A 48 -14.63 -8.53 -5.12
C ALA A 48 -16.02 -8.25 -4.53
N ASP A 49 -16.07 -7.68 -3.32
CA ASP A 49 -17.29 -7.23 -2.64
C ASP A 49 -17.90 -5.95 -3.24
N ASN A 50 -17.26 -5.35 -4.26
CA ASN A 50 -17.67 -4.08 -4.90
C ASN A 50 -17.72 -2.88 -3.91
N SER A 51 -17.12 -3.02 -2.73
CA SER A 51 -17.03 -1.97 -1.72
C SER A 51 -15.97 -0.91 -2.07
N ILE A 52 -14.99 -1.25 -2.92
CA ILE A 52 -13.91 -0.35 -3.34
C ILE A 52 -14.03 -0.08 -4.85
N HIS A 53 -14.40 1.15 -5.22
CA HIS A 53 -14.51 1.55 -6.63
C HIS A 53 -13.14 1.80 -7.28
N ALA A 54 -12.20 2.38 -6.50
CA ALA A 54 -10.83 2.60 -6.96
C ALA A 54 -9.84 2.47 -5.80
N LEU A 55 -8.80 1.67 -6.02
CA LEU A 55 -7.72 1.44 -5.05
C LEU A 55 -6.38 1.89 -5.65
N SER A 56 -5.71 2.81 -4.97
CA SER A 56 -4.34 3.22 -5.27
C SER A 56 -3.37 2.62 -4.26
N ILE A 57 -2.45 1.79 -4.75
CA ILE A 57 -1.42 1.17 -3.91
C ILE A 57 -0.10 1.86 -4.17
N LYS A 58 0.51 2.40 -3.11
CA LYS A 58 1.87 2.91 -3.13
C LYS A 58 2.71 2.09 -2.17
N THR A 59 3.89 1.68 -2.63
CA THR A 59 4.82 0.90 -1.83
C THR A 59 6.14 1.62 -1.78
N TYR A 60 6.64 1.88 -0.58
CA TYR A 60 7.85 2.66 -0.35
C TYR A 60 8.81 1.91 0.57
N THR A 61 10.10 2.15 0.40
CA THR A 61 11.06 1.86 1.47
C THR A 61 10.90 2.87 2.61
N PRO A 62 11.37 2.57 3.83
CA PRO A 62 11.32 3.51 4.95
C PRO A 62 12.02 4.84 4.64
N GLU A 63 13.10 4.78 3.86
CA GLU A 63 13.85 5.95 3.42
C GLU A 63 13.07 6.80 2.40
N GLU A 64 12.46 6.16 1.41
CA GLU A 64 11.60 6.85 0.44
C GLU A 64 10.36 7.45 1.13
N TRP A 65 9.74 6.70 2.04
CA TRP A 65 8.56 7.17 2.78
C TRP A 65 8.86 8.40 3.64
N LYS A 66 10.00 8.41 4.33
CA LYS A 66 10.47 9.60 5.08
C LYS A 66 10.62 10.83 4.20
N ARG A 67 11.08 10.67 2.96
CA ARG A 67 11.19 11.78 1.99
C ARG A 67 9.82 12.19 1.47
N ASP A 68 9.01 11.23 1.03
CA ASP A 68 7.69 11.47 0.46
C ASP A 68 6.78 12.17 1.48
N ARG A 69 6.73 11.69 2.72
CA ARG A 69 5.94 12.31 3.80
C ARG A 69 6.37 13.74 4.11
N LYS A 70 7.68 14.04 4.05
CA LYS A 70 8.17 15.42 4.20
C LYS A 70 7.78 16.35 3.04
N LEU A 71 7.67 15.80 1.83
CA LEU A 71 7.37 16.56 0.61
C LEU A 71 5.86 16.73 0.38
N ASN A 72 5.08 15.68 0.60
CA ASN A 72 3.66 15.61 0.30
C ASN A 72 2.77 15.85 1.52
N GLY A 73 3.34 16.00 2.72
CA GLY A 73 2.61 16.43 3.91
C GLY A 73 1.40 15.56 4.25
N PHE A 74 1.59 14.23 4.27
CA PHE A 74 0.62 13.31 4.87
C PHE A 74 0.37 13.64 6.35
#